data_AF-M0LUJ0-F1
#
_entry.id   AF-M0LUJ0-F1
#
_cell.length_a   1.000
_cell.length_b   1.000
_cell.length_c   1.000
_cell.angle_alpha   90.00
_cell.angle_beta   90.00
_cell.angle_gamma   90.00
#
_symmetry.space_group_name_H-M   'P 1'
#
loop_
_entity.id
_entity.type
_entity.pdbx_description
1 polymer ?
#
loop_
_entity_poly.entity_id
_entity_poly.type
_entity_poly.pdbx_seq_one_letter_code
_entity_poly.pdbx_strand_id
1 'polypeptide(L)'
;MTTTESTDVALMLLQLIALTIPPVVVLVEQLRRSENLEWQFRRLSFGLVLSSVGLLFVAAAAVLLYFVVSVGLTSTLYAALALVILGFVPLGVFLAVLYREHRLEFGP
;
A
#
# COMPACT_ATOMS: atom_id res chain seq x y z
N MET A 1 -17.40 -27.03 -2.09
CA MET A 1 -16.39 -27.00 -3.17
C MET A 1 -15.89 -25.58 -3.49
N THR A 2 -16.19 -24.56 -2.64
CA THR A 2 -15.98 -23.13 -2.93
C THR A 2 -14.87 -22.45 -2.11
N THR A 3 -14.30 -23.14 -1.11
CA THR A 3 -13.29 -22.56 -0.19
C THR A 3 -11.87 -22.56 -0.76
N THR A 4 -11.54 -23.50 -1.66
CA THR A 4 -10.24 -23.55 -2.33
C THR A 4 -10.13 -22.47 -3.41
N GLU A 5 -11.14 -22.31 -4.27
CA GLU A 5 -11.13 -21.28 -5.32
C GLU A 5 -11.04 -19.86 -4.74
N SER A 6 -11.80 -19.57 -3.68
CA SER A 6 -11.75 -18.27 -2.99
C SER A 6 -10.40 -18.02 -2.30
N THR A 7 -9.74 -19.07 -1.81
CA THR A 7 -8.40 -18.99 -1.23
C THR A 7 -7.33 -18.71 -2.30
N ASP A 8 -7.41 -19.39 -3.44
CA ASP A 8 -6.46 -19.21 -4.55
C ASP A 8 -6.58 -17.79 -5.15
N VAL A 9 -7.82 -17.29 -5.32
CA VAL A 9 -8.06 -15.91 -5.75
C VAL A 9 -7.49 -14.90 -4.75
N ALA A 10 -7.68 -15.13 -3.44
CA ALA A 10 -7.14 -14.26 -2.41
C ALA A 10 -5.59 -14.24 -2.39
N LEU A 11 -4.94 -15.39 -2.60
CA LEU A 11 -3.48 -15.47 -2.74
C LEU A 11 -2.99 -14.73 -3.99
N MET A 12 -3.68 -14.90 -5.11
CA MET A 12 -3.35 -14.19 -6.36
C MET A 12 -3.51 -12.67 -6.20
N LEU A 13 -4.54 -12.21 -5.49
CA LEU A 13 -4.73 -10.80 -5.17
C LEU A 13 -3.58 -10.26 -4.28
N LEU A 14 -3.13 -11.01 -3.28
CA LEU A 14 -1.96 -10.62 -2.48
C LEU A 14 -0.69 -10.50 -3.31
N GLN A 15 -0.45 -11.43 -4.23
CA GLN A 15 0.71 -11.39 -5.14
C GLN A 15 0.64 -10.20 -6.09
N LEU A 16 -0.54 -9.89 -6.64
CA LEU A 16 -0.75 -8.71 -7.48
C LEU A 16 -0.48 -7.43 -6.70
N ILE A 17 -0.97 -7.32 -5.46
CA ILE A 17 -0.68 -6.18 -4.60
C ILE A 17 0.82 -6.07 -4.31
N ALA A 18 1.49 -7.18 -3.99
CA ALA A 18 2.94 -7.18 -3.76
C ALA A 18 3.73 -6.71 -5.00
N LEU A 19 3.29 -7.09 -6.21
CA LEU A 19 3.90 -6.69 -7.48
C LEU A 19 3.76 -5.18 -7.76
N THR A 20 2.75 -4.52 -7.19
CA THR A 20 2.55 -3.07 -7.34
C THR A 20 3.44 -2.23 -6.45
N ILE A 21 4.11 -2.81 -5.43
CA ILE A 21 4.97 -2.05 -4.51
C ILE A 21 6.20 -1.44 -5.22
N PRO A 22 7.02 -2.18 -6.00
CA PRO A 22 8.17 -1.61 -6.70
C PRO A 22 7.82 -0.44 -7.64
N PRO A 23 6.82 -0.52 -8.54
CA PRO A 23 6.50 0.60 -9.43
C PRO A 23 5.98 1.82 -8.67
N VAL A 24 5.27 1.65 -7.56
CA VAL A 24 4.84 2.76 -6.70
C VAL A 24 6.03 3.50 -6.09
N VAL A 25 7.05 2.78 -5.60
CA VAL A 25 8.29 3.38 -5.07
C VAL A 25 9.01 4.17 -6.17
N VAL A 26 9.09 3.61 -7.37
CA VAL A 26 9.68 4.30 -8.53
C VAL A 26 8.89 5.57 -8.88
N LEU A 27 7.56 5.53 -8.87
CA LEU A 27 6.72 6.71 -9.13
C LEU A 27 6.94 7.82 -8.09
N VAL A 28 7.07 7.48 -6.80
CA VAL A 28 7.42 8.45 -5.75
C VAL A 28 8.78 9.09 -6.04
N GLU A 29 9.78 8.29 -6.40
CA GLU A 29 11.13 8.78 -6.70
C GLU A 29 11.16 9.69 -7.94
N GLN A 30 10.42 9.32 -9.00
CA GLN A 30 10.27 10.14 -10.21
C GLN A 30 9.56 11.47 -9.90
N LEU A 31 8.55 11.47 -9.04
CA LEU A 31 7.86 12.69 -8.61
C LEU A 31 8.76 13.62 -7.81
N ARG A 32 9.63 13.09 -6.93
CA ARG A 32 10.61 13.89 -6.18
C ARG A 32 11.57 14.65 -7.12
N ARG A 33 11.96 14.03 -8.23
CA ARG A 33 12.91 14.61 -9.21
C ARG A 33 12.28 15.53 -10.26
N SER A 34 10.95 15.67 -10.28
CA SER A 34 10.28 16.48 -11.29
C SER A 34 10.29 17.96 -10.95
N GLU A 35 11.41 18.65 -11.20
CA GLU A 35 11.60 20.08 -10.91
C GLU A 35 10.78 21.02 -11.81
N ASN A 36 10.27 20.52 -12.95
CA ASN A 36 9.60 21.33 -13.97
C ASN A 36 8.06 21.36 -13.91
N LEU A 37 7.43 20.73 -12.90
CA LEU A 37 5.97 20.71 -12.77
C LEU A 37 5.47 21.87 -11.92
N GLU A 38 4.45 22.60 -12.42
CA GLU A 38 3.70 23.55 -11.61
C GLU A 38 3.09 22.86 -10.38
N TRP A 39 3.07 23.58 -9.26
CA TRP A 39 2.72 23.02 -7.95
C TRP A 39 1.37 22.30 -7.91
N GLN A 40 0.36 22.80 -8.64
CA GLN A 40 -0.97 22.18 -8.69
C GLN A 40 -0.93 20.74 -9.23
N PHE A 41 -0.19 20.53 -10.33
CA PHE A 41 -0.02 19.21 -10.94
C PHE A 41 0.88 18.31 -10.08
N ARG A 42 1.86 18.89 -9.39
CA ARG A 42 2.74 18.15 -8.46
C ARG A 42 1.96 17.62 -7.26
N ARG A 43 1.11 18.47 -6.64
CA ARG A 43 0.24 18.09 -5.53
C ARG A 43 -0.79 17.02 -5.93
N LEU A 44 -1.38 17.16 -7.12
CA LEU A 44 -2.30 16.15 -7.66
C LEU A 44 -1.60 14.81 -7.91
N SER A 45 -0.43 14.83 -8.54
CA SER A 45 0.34 13.61 -8.84
C SER A 45 0.78 12.91 -7.57
N PHE A 46 1.27 13.67 -6.59
CA PHE A 46 1.66 13.12 -5.29
C PHE A 46 0.45 12.57 -4.52
N GLY A 47 -0.70 13.25 -4.58
CA GLY A 47 -1.96 12.76 -4.02
C GLY A 47 -2.47 11.49 -4.71
N LEU A 48 -2.33 11.38 -6.04
CA LEU A 48 -2.68 10.18 -6.81
C LEU A 48 -1.78 9.00 -6.44
N VAL A 49 -0.48 9.23 -6.24
CA VAL A 49 0.42 8.18 -5.77
C VAL A 49 0.06 7.76 -4.35
N LEU A 50 -0.11 8.71 -3.42
CA LEU A 50 -0.46 8.40 -2.03
C LEU A 50 -1.79 7.65 -1.91
N SER A 51 -2.80 8.06 -2.68
CA SER A 51 -4.10 7.38 -2.72
C SER A 51 -4.01 5.99 -3.34
N SER A 52 -3.22 5.80 -4.40
CA SER A 52 -2.95 4.48 -4.98
C SER A 52 -2.28 3.56 -3.96
N VAL A 53 -1.26 4.06 -3.26
CA VAL A 53 -0.58 3.34 -2.18
C VAL A 53 -1.58 2.96 -1.08
N GLY A 54 -2.37 3.93 -0.61
CA GLY A 54 -3.38 3.72 0.44
C GLY A 54 -4.45 2.70 0.05
N LEU A 55 -4.96 2.75 -1.19
CA LEU A 55 -5.94 1.79 -1.70
C LEU A 55 -5.36 0.37 -1.77
N LEU A 56 -4.10 0.23 -2.19
CA LEU A 56 -3.39 -1.06 -2.18
C LEU A 56 -3.22 -1.60 -0.76
N PHE A 57 -2.93 -0.74 0.22
CA PHE A 57 -2.88 -1.15 1.64
C PHE A 57 -4.23 -1.59 2.18
N VAL A 58 -5.29 -0.86 1.87
CA VAL A 58 -6.65 -1.24 2.27
C VAL A 58 -7.06 -2.56 1.63
N ALA A 59 -6.75 -2.76 0.34
CA ALA A 59 -6.98 -4.03 -0.33
C ALA A 59 -6.20 -5.18 0.31
N ALA A 60 -4.92 -4.98 0.62
CA ALA A 60 -4.10 -5.98 1.31
C ALA A 60 -4.70 -6.32 2.68
N ALA A 61 -5.05 -5.31 3.48
CA ALA A 61 -5.66 -5.51 4.79
C ALA A 61 -6.99 -6.26 4.71
N ALA A 62 -7.83 -5.96 3.71
CA ALA A 62 -9.09 -6.66 3.47
C ALA A 62 -8.87 -8.14 3.13
N VAL A 63 -7.90 -8.45 2.27
CA VAL A 63 -7.56 -9.84 1.91
C VAL A 63 -6.98 -10.59 3.12
N LEU A 64 -6.08 -9.95 3.89
CA LEU A 64 -5.54 -10.54 5.12
C LEU A 64 -6.63 -10.80 6.16
N LEU A 65 -7.59 -9.88 6.32
CA LEU A 65 -8.74 -10.07 7.20
C LEU A 65 -9.64 -11.23 6.74
N TYR A 66 -9.84 -11.40 5.43
CA TYR A 66 -10.55 -12.57 4.89
C TYR A 66 -9.90 -13.88 5.33
N PHE A 67 -8.56 -13.99 5.26
CA PHE A 67 -7.83 -15.16 5.71
C PHE A 67 -8.01 -15.44 7.21
N VAL A 68 -8.01 -14.39 8.04
CA VAL A 68 -8.26 -14.48 9.49
C VAL A 68 -9.65 -15.01 9.79
N VAL A 69 -10.68 -14.44 9.16
CA VAL A 69 -12.07 -14.74 9.50
C VAL A 69 -12.52 -16.07 8.89
N SER A 70 -12.01 -16.42 7.71
CA SER A 70 -12.67 -17.41 6.83
C SER A 70 -11.84 -18.67 6.58
N VAL A 71 -10.52 -18.63 6.77
CA VAL A 71 -9.62 -19.71 6.28
C VAL A 71 -9.03 -20.57 7.40
N GLY A 72 -9.28 -20.26 8.68
CA GLY A 72 -8.85 -21.13 9.78
C GLY A 72 -7.33 -21.38 9.78
N LEU A 73 -6.55 -20.31 9.87
CA LEU A 73 -5.09 -20.34 9.75
C LEU A 73 -4.42 -21.03 10.96
N THR A 74 -3.21 -21.56 10.75
CA THR A 74 -2.34 -22.01 11.85
C THR A 74 -1.85 -20.80 12.67
N SER A 75 -1.53 -21.01 13.96
CA SER A 75 -1.09 -19.94 14.88
C SER A 75 0.15 -19.18 14.37
N THR A 76 1.05 -19.87 13.67
CA THR A 76 2.22 -19.25 13.04
C THR A 76 1.83 -18.27 11.93
N LEU A 77 0.82 -18.60 11.12
CA LEU A 77 0.31 -17.72 10.07
C LEU A 77 -0.40 -16.51 10.66
N TYR A 78 -1.15 -16.67 11.77
CA TYR A 78 -1.70 -15.52 12.50
C TYR A 78 -0.62 -14.55 12.98
N ALA A 79 0.48 -15.05 13.55
CA ALA A 79 1.58 -14.22 13.99
C ALA A 79 2.25 -13.48 12.81
N ALA A 80 2.48 -14.16 11.69
CA ALA A 80 3.02 -13.54 10.49
C ALA A 80 2.09 -12.44 9.94
N LEU A 81 0.78 -12.70 9.92
CA LEU A 81 -0.23 -11.78 9.42
C LEU A 81 -0.36 -10.54 10.33
N ALA A 82 -0.27 -10.72 11.65
CA ALA A 82 -0.21 -9.63 12.61
C ALA A 82 1.02 -8.75 12.40
N LEU A 83 2.20 -9.35 12.14
CA LEU A 83 3.42 -8.60 11.83
C LEU A 83 3.30 -7.80 10.53
N VAL A 84 2.65 -8.35 9.50
CA VAL A 84 2.38 -7.62 8.24
C VAL A 84 1.46 -6.43 8.49
N ILE A 85 0.35 -6.63 9.21
CA ILE A 85 -0.58 -5.56 9.57
C ILE A 85 0.12 -4.47 10.38
N LEU A 86 0.92 -4.87 11.37
CA LEU A 86 1.73 -3.94 12.16
C LEU A 86 2.75 -3.18 11.31
N GLY A 87 3.32 -3.82 10.28
CA GLY A 87 4.24 -3.19 9.32
C GLY A 87 3.59 -2.13 8.44
N PHE A 88 2.27 -2.14 8.26
CA PHE A 88 1.57 -1.08 7.52
C PHE A 88 1.52 0.24 8.30
N VAL A 89 1.54 0.20 9.63
CA VAL A 89 1.55 1.39 10.48
C VAL A 89 2.77 2.30 10.23
N PRO A 90 4.04 1.82 10.38
CA PRO A 90 5.21 2.66 10.14
C PRO A 90 5.28 3.15 8.70
N LEU A 91 4.80 2.36 7.73
CA LEU A 91 4.77 2.79 6.34
C LEU A 91 3.74 3.91 6.11
N GLY A 92 2.54 3.81 6.70
CA GLY A 92 1.54 4.88 6.65
C GLY A 92 2.07 6.18 7.27
N VAL A 93 2.78 6.07 8.39
CA VAL A 93 3.48 7.20 9.02
C VAL A 93 4.55 7.78 8.10
N PHE A 94 5.37 6.94 7.46
CA PHE A 94 6.39 7.37 6.51
C PHE A 94 5.79 8.14 5.32
N LEU A 95 4.71 7.64 4.73
CA LEU A 95 4.01 8.33 3.64
C LEU A 95 3.45 9.69 4.08
N ALA A 96 2.92 9.77 5.30
CA ALA A 96 2.42 11.03 5.87
C ALA A 96 3.57 12.04 6.10
N VAL A 97 4.73 11.59 6.58
CA VAL A 97 5.93 12.41 6.72
C VAL A 97 6.41 12.90 5.35
N LEU A 98 6.47 12.01 4.36
CA LEU A 98 6.92 12.34 3.00
C LEU A 98 5.99 13.37 2.33
N TYR A 99 4.67 13.26 2.56
CA TYR A 99 3.71 14.29 2.14
C TYR A 99 3.98 15.65 2.80
N ARG A 100 4.26 15.64 4.11
CA ARG A 100 4.53 16.86 4.87
C ARG A 100 5.83 17.53 4.41
N GLU A 101 6.90 16.76 4.21
CA GLU A 101 8.17 17.26 3.68
C GLU A 101 7.97 17.85 2.28
N HIS A 102 7.31 17.12 1.39
CA HIS A 102 7.04 17.60 0.03
C HIS A 102 6.25 18.92 0.02
N ARG A 103 5.29 19.09 0.94
CA ARG A 103 4.55 20.35 1.10
C ARG A 103 5.41 21.50 1.63
N LEU A 104 6.38 21.21 2.50
CA LEU A 104 7.27 22.23 3.06
C LEU A 104 8.32 22.68 2.04
N GLU A 105 8.84 21.75 1.24
CA GLU A 105 9.94 21.99 0.31
C GLU A 105 9.49 22.72 -0.97
N PHE A 106 8.25 22.49 -1.41
CA PHE A 106 7.74 23.03 -2.68
C PHE A 106 6.55 24.00 -2.53
N GLY A 107 6.14 24.34 -1.30
CA GLY A 107 5.16 25.39 -0.98
C GLY A 107 3.68 24.96 -1.03
N PRO A 108 2.71 25.84 -0.69
CA PRO A 108 1.29 25.68 -0.97
C PRO A 108 0.86 26.18 -2.36
#